data_AF-A0A4V2JTX6-F1
#
_entry.id   AF-A0A4V2JTX6-F1
#
_cell.length_a   1.000
_cell.length_b   1.000
_cell.length_c   1.000
_cell.angle_alpha   90.00
_cell.angle_beta   90.00
_cell.angle_gamma   90.00
#
_symmetry.space_group_name_H-M   'P 1'
#
loop_
_entity.id
_entity.type
_entity.pdbx_description
1 polymer ?
#
loop_
_entity_poly.entity_id
_entity_poly.type
_entity_poly.pdbx_seq_one_letter_code
_entity_poly.pdbx_strand_id
1 'polypeptide(L)'
;MEKNNNLKISYISCFFIKNTSELLQLSHTTFCTSVFLFHKFYRKKNFIKYNNLDVAISCILVASKLEEQNCNLKRIICVYNFLKSE
;
A
#
# COMPACT_ATOMS: atom_id res chain seq x y z
N MET A 1 21.03 -10.04 -9.39
CA MET A 1 19.79 -9.77 -10.15
C MET A 1 18.56 -9.62 -9.25
N GLU A 2 18.34 -10.50 -8.26
CA GLU A 2 17.14 -10.45 -7.39
C GLU A 2 16.94 -9.12 -6.63
N LYS A 3 18.01 -8.50 -6.15
CA LYS A 3 17.94 -7.24 -5.38
C LYS A 3 17.36 -6.09 -6.22
N ASN A 4 17.69 -6.03 -7.51
CA ASN A 4 17.16 -5.00 -8.42
C ASN A 4 15.68 -5.25 -8.75
N ASN A 5 15.25 -6.52 -8.80
CA ASN A 5 13.85 -6.86 -8.99
C ASN A 5 13.01 -6.47 -7.78
N ASN A 6 13.51 -6.72 -6.56
CA ASN A 6 12.86 -6.32 -5.32
C ASN A 6 12.73 -4.79 -5.19
N LEU A 7 13.73 -4.04 -5.65
CA LEU A 7 13.67 -2.59 -5.71
C LEU A 7 12.60 -2.09 -6.69
N LYS A 8 12.53 -2.67 -7.91
CA LYS A 8 11.47 -2.34 -8.88
C LYS A 8 10.08 -2.62 -8.33
N ILE A 9 9.90 -3.78 -7.71
CA ILE A 9 8.64 -4.17 -7.06
C ILE A 9 8.26 -3.18 -5.96
N SER A 10 9.21 -2.80 -5.11
CA SER A 10 8.97 -1.84 -4.03
C SER A 10 8.58 -0.47 -4.57
N TYR A 11 9.24 0.01 -5.63
CA TYR A 11 8.91 1.27 -6.28
C TYR A 11 7.48 1.27 -6.84
N ILE A 12 7.11 0.23 -7.61
CA ILE A 12 5.77 0.08 -8.18
C ILE A 12 4.71 0.03 -7.08
N SER A 13 5.00 -0.68 -5.99
CA SER A 13 4.07 -0.81 -4.85
C SER A 13 3.89 0.52 -4.12
N CYS A 14 4.97 1.29 -3.91
CA CYS A 14 4.88 2.61 -3.30
C CYS A 14 4.15 3.62 -4.20
N PHE A 15 4.34 3.53 -5.52
CA PHE A 15 3.59 4.34 -6.48
C PHE A 15 2.09 4.00 -6.43
N PHE A 16 1.75 2.72 -6.34
CA PHE A 16 0.38 2.26 -6.13
C PHE A 16 -0.22 2.78 -4.82
N ILE A 17 0.54 2.74 -3.72
CA ILE A 17 0.12 3.31 -2.41
C ILE A 17 -0.16 4.81 -2.53
N LYS A 18 0.68 5.55 -3.27
CA LYS A 18 0.49 6.98 -3.51
C LYS A 18 -0.82 7.25 -4.25
N ASN A 19 -1.04 6.61 -5.40
CA ASN A 19 -2.25 6.82 -6.20
C ASN A 19 -3.52 6.44 -5.42
N THR A 20 -3.46 5.32 -4.68
CA THR A 20 -4.56 4.88 -3.81
C THR A 20 -4.86 5.91 -2.72
N SER A 21 -3.82 6.46 -2.09
CA SER A 21 -3.95 7.47 -1.03
C SER A 21 -4.50 8.79 -1.53
N GLU A 22 -4.12 9.20 -2.74
CA GLU A 22 -4.63 10.40 -3.41
C GLU A 22 -6.10 10.25 -3.78
N LEU A 23 -6.51 9.11 -4.36
CA LEU A 23 -7.91 8.79 -4.66
C LEU A 23 -8.79 8.72 -3.40
N LEU A 24 -8.23 8.20 -2.30
CA LEU A 24 -8.92 8.13 -1.00
C LEU A 24 -8.91 9.45 -0.23
N GLN A 25 -8.14 10.46 -0.68
CA GLN A 25 -7.93 11.73 0.00
C GLN A 25 -7.36 11.56 1.42
N LEU A 26 -6.39 10.65 1.58
CA LEU A 26 -5.70 10.43 2.84
C LEU A 26 -4.70 11.55 3.15
N SER A 27 -4.38 11.76 4.42
CA SER A 27 -3.32 12.69 4.81
C SER A 27 -1.95 12.18 4.37
N HIS A 28 -1.01 13.12 4.23
CA HIS A 28 0.40 12.79 3.99
C HIS A 28 1.01 11.94 5.13
N THR A 29 0.52 12.08 6.38
CA THR A 29 0.97 11.25 7.50
C THR A 29 0.56 9.79 7.30
N THR A 30 -0.71 9.54 6.96
CA THR A 30 -1.24 8.21 6.64
C THR A 30 -0.51 7.57 5.46
N PHE A 31 -0.21 8.34 4.41
CA PHE A 31 0.59 7.86 3.29
C PHE A 31 1.99 7.41 3.72
N CYS A 32 2.73 8.27 4.44
CA CYS A 32 4.08 7.95 4.92
C CYS A 32 4.08 6.71 5.83
N THR A 33 3.11 6.63 6.75
CA THR A 33 2.92 5.48 7.65
C THR A 33 2.61 4.20 6.87
N SER A 34 1.80 4.27 5.80
CA SER A 34 1.51 3.13 4.93
C SER A 34 2.76 2.58 4.22
N VAL A 35 3.57 3.48 3.65
CA VAL A 35 4.83 3.14 2.97
C VAL A 35 5.84 2.54 3.96
N PHE A 36 5.95 3.13 5.16
CA PHE A 36 6.79 2.60 6.22
C PHE A 36 6.39 1.17 6.63
N LEU A 37 5.09 0.92 6.82
CA LEU A 37 4.58 -0.41 7.15
C LEU A 37 4.86 -1.43 6.06
N PHE A 38 4.70 -1.04 4.78
CA PHE A 38 4.98 -1.90 3.63
C PHE A 38 6.46 -2.34 3.60
N HIS A 39 7.40 -1.39 3.71
CA HIS A 39 8.83 -1.72 3.74
C HIS A 39 9.20 -2.55 4.97
N LYS A 40 8.61 -2.25 6.14
CA LYS A 40 8.83 -3.02 7.37
C LYS A 40 8.34 -4.47 7.24
N PHE A 41 7.22 -4.70 6.54
CA PHE A 41 6.69 -6.02 6.26
C PHE A 41 7.64 -6.84 5.37
N TYR A 42 8.05 -6.28 4.24
CA TYR A 42 8.94 -6.96 3.29
C TYR A 42 10.41 -7.04 3.72
N ARG A 43 10.78 -6.38 4.82
CA ARG A 43 12.05 -6.66 5.51
C ARG A 43 12.03 -8.01 6.24
N LYS A 44 10.84 -8.50 6.63
CA LYS A 44 10.66 -9.78 7.36
C LYS A 44 10.06 -10.89 6.49
N LYS A 45 9.42 -10.53 5.38
CA LYS A 45 8.66 -11.44 4.49
C LYS A 45 9.11 -11.26 3.05
N ASN A 46 8.88 -12.27 2.21
CA ASN A 46 9.31 -12.25 0.82
C ASN A 46 8.16 -11.91 -0.13
N PHE A 47 8.48 -11.21 -1.23
CA PHE A 47 7.57 -10.82 -2.32
C PHE A 47 6.97 -12.02 -3.08
N ILE A 48 7.58 -13.20 -3.00
CA ILE A 48 7.09 -14.42 -3.67
C ILE A 48 5.84 -14.99 -2.96
N LYS A 49 5.80 -14.88 -1.62
CA LYS A 49 4.74 -15.51 -0.80
C LYS A 49 3.52 -14.60 -0.61
N TYR A 50 3.73 -13.29 -0.63
CA TYR A 50 2.69 -12.31 -0.35
C TYR A 50 2.60 -11.33 -1.52
N ASN A 51 1.42 -11.25 -2.13
CA ASN A 51 1.15 -10.33 -3.22
C ASN A 51 1.27 -8.88 -2.75
N ASN A 52 2.00 -8.08 -3.51
CA ASN A 52 2.44 -6.75 -3.11
C ASN A 52 1.27 -5.76 -3.04
N LEU A 53 0.29 -5.90 -3.95
CA LEU A 53 -0.89 -5.04 -3.99
C LEU A 53 -1.82 -5.30 -2.81
N ASP A 54 -2.07 -6.58 -2.48
CA ASP A 54 -2.92 -6.95 -1.34
C ASP A 54 -2.29 -6.50 -0.01
N VAL A 55 -0.97 -6.62 0.11
CA VAL A 55 -0.22 -6.11 1.27
C VAL A 55 -0.27 -4.57 1.31
N ALA A 56 -0.10 -3.89 0.18
CA ALA A 56 -0.17 -2.43 0.11
C ALA A 56 -1.52 -1.88 0.62
N ILE A 57 -2.64 -2.45 0.21
CA ILE A 57 -3.97 -2.05 0.69
C ILE A 57 -4.18 -2.36 2.16
N SER A 58 -3.69 -3.53 2.60
CA SER A 58 -3.72 -3.88 4.01
C SER A 58 -2.93 -2.87 4.86
N CYS A 59 -1.77 -2.42 4.37
CA CYS A 59 -0.98 -1.37 5.02
C CYS A 59 -1.72 -0.03 5.06
N ILE A 60 -2.38 0.38 3.98
CA ILE A 60 -3.20 1.61 3.94
C ILE A 60 -4.33 1.54 4.96
N LEU A 61 -5.03 0.40 5.03
CA LEU A 61 -6.14 0.21 5.95
C LEU A 61 -5.71 0.26 7.42
N VAL A 62 -4.56 -0.34 7.73
CA VAL A 62 -3.97 -0.29 9.07
C VAL A 62 -3.48 1.11 9.40
N ALA A 63 -2.78 1.78 8.48
CA ALA A 63 -2.28 3.14 8.68
C ALA A 63 -3.41 4.15 8.88
N SER A 64 -4.48 4.05 8.09
CA SER A 64 -5.68 4.88 8.20
C SER A 64 -6.29 4.78 9.61
N LYS A 65 -6.37 3.58 10.18
CA LYS A 65 -6.82 3.38 11.57
C LYS A 65 -5.82 3.92 12.60
N LEU A 66 -4.52 3.84 12.32
CA LEU A 66 -3.46 4.26 13.24
C LEU A 66 -3.38 5.78 13.37
N GLU A 67 -3.63 6.49 12.28
CA GLU A 67 -3.65 7.97 12.20
C GLU A 67 -5.05 8.54 12.48
N GLU A 68 -5.97 7.72 13.01
CA GLU A 68 -7.37 8.09 13.33
C GLU A 68 -8.16 8.68 12.14
N GLN A 69 -7.72 8.42 10.90
CA GLN A 69 -8.45 8.73 9.69
C GLN A 69 -9.39 7.58 9.34
N ASN A 70 -10.68 7.73 9.58
CA ASN A 70 -11.64 6.68 9.23
C ASN A 70 -11.91 6.61 7.72
N CYS A 71 -11.31 5.63 7.04
CA CYS A 71 -11.73 5.23 5.70
C CYS A 71 -12.63 3.99 5.73
N ASN A 72 -13.78 4.08 5.08
CA ASN A 72 -14.68 2.94 4.92
C ASN A 72 -14.01 1.84 4.11
N LEU A 73 -14.05 0.60 4.62
CA LEU A 73 -13.52 -0.60 3.95
C LEU A 73 -14.04 -0.74 2.52
N LYS A 74 -15.32 -0.41 2.29
CA LYS A 74 -15.96 -0.39 0.97
C LYS A 74 -15.28 0.59 -0.01
N ARG A 75 -14.91 1.79 0.44
CA ARG A 75 -14.19 2.78 -0.41
C ARG A 75 -12.83 2.25 -0.81
N ILE A 76 -12.09 1.68 0.15
CA ILE A 76 -10.76 1.11 -0.11
C ILE A 76 -10.84 -0.03 -1.14
N ILE A 77 -11.80 -0.95 -1.00
CA ILE A 77 -11.99 -2.06 -1.95
C ILE A 77 -12.42 -1.55 -3.33
N CYS A 78 -13.27 -0.53 -3.39
CA CYS A 78 -13.69 0.07 -4.66
C CYS A 78 -12.48 0.68 -5.40
N VAL A 79 -11.64 1.44 -4.70
CA VAL A 79 -10.41 2.04 -5.27
C VAL A 79 -9.42 0.95 -5.69
N TYR A 80 -9.31 -0.15 -4.92
CA TYR A 80 -8.46 -1.28 -5.32
C TYR A 80 -8.92 -1.89 -6.64
N ASN A 81 -10.22 -2.19 -6.76
CA ASN A 81 -10.76 -2.79 -7.98
C ASN A 81 -10.63 -1.85 -9.17
N PHE A 82 -10.81 -0.54 -8.96
CA PHE A 82 -10.59 0.49 -9.98
C PHE A 82 -9.14 0.47 -10.49
N LEU A 83 -8.15 0.59 -9.60
CA LEU A 83 -6.72 0.60 -9.96
C LEU A 83 -6.20 -0.73 -10.50
N LYS A 84 -6.88 -1.84 -10.23
CA LYS A 84 -6.56 -3.16 -10.79
C LYS A 84 -7.12 -3.36 -12.21
N SER A 85 -8.12 -2.55 -12.59
CA SER A 85 -8.77 -2.64 -13.90
C SER A 85 -8.06 -1.79 -14.97
N GLU A 86 -7.24 -0.82 -14.55
CA GLU A 86 -6.26 -0.09 -15.38
C GLU A 86 -5.01 -0.93 -15.68
#